data_AF-A0A518H290-F1
#
_entry.id   AF-A0A518H290-F1
#
_cell.length_a   1.000
_cell.length_b   1.000
_cell.length_c   1.000
_cell.angle_alpha   90.00
_cell.angle_beta   90.00
_cell.angle_gamma   90.00
#
_symmetry.space_group_name_H-M   'P 1'
#
loop_
_entity.id
_entity.type
_entity.pdbx_description
1 polymer ?
#
loop_
_entity_poly.entity_id
_entity_poly.type
_entity_poly.pdbx_seq_one_letter_code
_entity_poly.pdbx_strand_id
1 'polypeptide(L)'
;MTTPGHDRTQRRVVCAACKIGDTIIAGARHFDMVMHGQLARMPEFNVVSGYTKAVHKAEQGFIDQRGVFMNRREAFEVATAAGQIRHKSGNPDSKELFSEDLY
;
A
#
# COMPACT_ATOMS: atom_id res chain seq x y z
N MET A 1 -15.34 -28.01 15.16
CA MET A 1 -15.23 -26.94 14.14
C MET A 1 -13.84 -26.35 14.26
N THR A 2 -12.92 -26.74 13.39
CA THR A 2 -11.56 -26.18 13.35
C THR A 2 -11.65 -24.79 12.72
N THR A 3 -11.27 -23.76 13.47
CA THR A 3 -10.97 -22.43 12.92
C THR A 3 -10.04 -22.62 11.72
N PRO A 4 -10.31 -22.07 10.53
CA PRO A 4 -9.39 -22.16 9.41
C PRO A 4 -8.07 -21.53 9.85
N GLY A 5 -7.06 -22.36 10.09
CA GLY A 5 -5.73 -21.89 10.42
C GLY A 5 -5.22 -21.06 9.25
N HIS A 6 -4.78 -19.83 9.52
CA HIS A 6 -4.09 -19.01 8.53
C HIS A 6 -2.95 -19.84 7.93
N ASP A 7 -3.09 -20.20 6.66
CA ASP A 7 -1.98 -20.72 5.88
C ASP A 7 -0.86 -19.66 5.89
N ARG A 8 0.22 -19.96 6.62
CA ARG A 8 1.37 -19.05 6.78
C ARG A 8 2.13 -18.88 5.46
N THR A 9 1.86 -19.72 4.45
CA THR A 9 2.46 -19.64 3.12
C THR A 9 1.70 -18.67 2.20
N GLN A 10 0.41 -18.41 2.45
CA GLN A 10 -0.39 -17.48 1.67
C GLN A 10 0.19 -16.05 1.75
N ARG A 11 0.58 -15.52 0.59
CA ARG A 11 1.01 -14.12 0.46
C ARG A 11 -0.14 -13.19 0.81
N ARG A 12 0.12 -12.14 1.59
CA ARG A 12 -0.90 -11.19 2.06
C ARG A 12 -0.41 -9.77 1.88
N VAL A 13 -1.32 -8.88 1.48
CA VAL A 13 -1.12 -7.44 1.56
C VAL A 13 -1.08 -7.04 3.02
N VAL A 14 -0.07 -6.27 3.43
CA VAL A 14 0.10 -5.81 4.82
C VAL A 14 -0.32 -4.36 4.97
N CYS A 15 0.23 -3.45 4.18
CA CYS A 15 -0.09 -2.03 4.27
C CYS A 15 0.20 -1.28 2.97
N ALA A 16 -0.32 -0.06 2.87
CA ALA A 16 -0.07 0.82 1.76
C ALA A 16 1.40 1.28 1.75
N ALA A 17 1.93 1.52 0.54
CA ALA A 17 3.28 1.99 0.36
C ALA A 17 3.40 2.93 -0.83
N CYS A 18 4.38 3.84 -0.73
CA CYS A 18 4.85 4.69 -1.81
C CYS A 18 6.31 4.33 -2.11
N LYS A 19 6.61 3.97 -3.37
CA LYS A 19 7.97 3.67 -3.82
C LYS A 19 8.54 4.84 -4.62
N ILE A 20 9.73 5.28 -4.25
CA ILE A 20 10.41 6.44 -4.84
C ILE A 20 11.88 6.05 -5.06
N GLY A 21 12.26 5.78 -6.30
CA GLY A 21 13.52 5.11 -6.58
C GLY A 21 13.56 3.76 -5.86
N ASP A 22 14.57 3.55 -5.02
CA ASP A 22 14.73 2.34 -4.22
C ASP A 22 14.12 2.44 -2.81
N THR A 23 13.61 3.62 -2.43
CA THR A 23 13.02 3.85 -1.11
C THR A 23 11.55 3.46 -1.12
N ILE A 24 11.13 2.66 -0.15
CA ILE A 24 9.73 2.31 0.11
C ILE A 24 9.31 2.95 1.43
N ILE A 25 8.22 3.72 1.39
CA ILE A 25 7.63 4.37 2.56
C ILE A 25 6.27 3.73 2.83
N ALA A 26 6.14 3.08 3.99
CA ALA A 26 4.92 2.38 4.39
C ALA A 26 3.99 3.28 5.22
N GLY A 27 2.69 3.04 5.15
CA GLY A 27 1.67 3.69 5.97
C GLY A 27 0.40 2.85 6.04
N ALA A 28 -0.51 3.17 6.97
CA ALA A 28 -1.78 2.42 7.07
C ALA A 28 -2.63 2.59 5.80
N ARG A 29 -2.57 3.78 5.21
CA ARG A 29 -3.09 4.12 3.87
C ARG A 29 -2.15 5.12 3.19
N HIS A 30 -2.28 5.31 1.88
CA HIS A 30 -1.45 6.29 1.16
C HIS A 30 -1.64 7.70 1.76
N PHE A 31 -0.51 8.35 2.06
CA PHE A 31 -0.46 9.71 2.61
C PHE A 31 -1.26 9.90 3.92
N ASP A 32 -1.32 8.87 4.76
CA ASP A 32 -1.73 9.08 6.15
C ASP A 32 -0.72 9.96 6.91
N MET A 33 -1.08 10.35 8.13
CA MET A 33 -0.22 11.22 8.94
C MET A 33 1.11 10.57 9.32
N VAL A 34 1.18 9.24 9.39
CA VAL A 34 2.41 8.50 9.68
C VAL A 34 3.35 8.55 8.48
N MET A 35 2.84 8.34 7.27
CA MET A 35 3.57 8.47 6.01
C MET A 35 4.02 9.92 5.78
N HIS A 36 3.16 10.91 6.06
CA HIS A 36 3.55 12.31 6.02
C HIS A 36 4.69 12.64 6.99
N GLY A 37 4.68 12.09 8.20
CA GLY A 37 5.77 12.26 9.16
C GLY A 37 7.10 11.72 8.65
N GLN A 38 7.09 10.57 7.96
CA GLN A 38 8.29 9.99 7.33
C GLN A 38 8.78 10.85 6.16
N LEU A 39 7.88 11.24 5.26
CA LEU A 39 8.19 12.10 4.11
C LEU A 39 8.80 13.44 4.54
N ALA A 40 8.25 14.07 5.59
CA ALA A 40 8.76 15.35 6.10
C ALA A 40 10.20 15.30 6.64
N ARG A 41 10.73 14.09 6.90
CA ARG A 41 12.11 13.89 7.37
C ARG A 41 13.10 13.57 6.26
N MET A 42 12.63 13.38 5.03
CA MET A 42 13.48 13.08 3.89
C MET A 42 13.87 14.38 3.18
N PRO A 43 15.17 14.72 3.05
CA PRO A 43 15.63 15.98 2.44
C PRO A 43 15.09 16.20 1.03
N GLU A 44 14.91 15.13 0.24
CA GLU A 44 14.36 15.16 -1.12
C GLU A 44 12.88 15.57 -1.15
N PHE A 45 12.22 15.56 0.01
CA PHE A 45 10.81 15.88 0.22
C PHE A 45 10.60 17.11 1.13
N ASN A 46 11.67 17.62 1.75
CA ASN A 46 11.62 18.72 2.72
C ASN A 46 11.65 20.11 2.06
N VAL A 47 11.12 20.25 0.83
CA VAL A 47 11.01 21.58 0.22
C VAL A 47 9.81 22.27 0.86
N VAL A 48 10.14 23.22 1.74
CA VAL A 48 9.25 24.20 2.35
C VAL A 48 8.21 24.67 1.32
N SER A 49 6.93 24.50 1.67
CA SER A 49 5.73 24.71 0.85
C SER A 49 5.36 23.57 -0.12
N GLY A 50 4.47 22.71 0.35
CA GLY A 50 3.49 21.98 -0.47
C GLY A 50 4.04 20.94 -1.43
N TYR A 51 3.79 19.66 -1.15
CA TYR A 51 3.76 18.58 -2.15
C TYR A 51 4.91 18.63 -3.17
N THR A 52 6.09 18.14 -2.80
CA THR A 52 7.23 18.15 -3.72
C THR A 52 6.93 17.34 -4.99
N LYS A 53 7.57 17.71 -6.10
CA LYS A 53 7.54 16.95 -7.37
C LYS A 53 7.87 15.46 -7.18
N ALA A 54 8.61 15.10 -6.14
CA ALA A 54 8.97 13.73 -5.82
C ALA A 54 7.77 12.90 -5.33
N VAL A 55 6.83 13.49 -4.57
CA VAL A 55 5.58 12.80 -4.15
C VAL A 55 4.71 12.47 -5.35
N HIS A 56 4.61 13.38 -6.32
CA HIS A 56 3.86 13.15 -7.56
C HIS A 56 4.48 12.05 -8.44
N LYS A 57 5.76 11.73 -8.25
CA LYS A 57 6.46 10.65 -8.95
C LYS A 57 6.47 9.34 -8.17
N ALA A 58 5.94 9.33 -6.94
CA ALA A 58 5.91 8.13 -6.13
C ALA A 58 4.96 7.11 -6.75
N GLU A 59 5.46 5.90 -6.98
CA GLU A 59 4.63 4.78 -7.38
C GLU A 59 3.84 4.32 -6.16
N GLN A 60 2.52 4.42 -6.23
CA GLN A 60 1.64 3.97 -5.16
C GLN A 60 1.36 2.48 -5.30
N GLY A 61 1.48 1.78 -4.18
CA GLY A 61 1.27 0.35 -4.11
C GLY A 61 1.09 -0.11 -2.67
N PHE A 62 1.49 -1.34 -2.42
CA PHE A 62 1.41 -1.98 -1.11
C PHE A 62 2.65 -2.83 -0.89
N ILE A 63 2.91 -3.21 0.37
CA ILE A 63 3.89 -4.24 0.68
C ILE A 63 3.22 -5.50 1.20
N ASP A 64 3.87 -6.64 1.01
CA ASP A 64 3.47 -7.91 1.59
C ASP A 64 4.20 -8.21 2.91
N GLN A 65 3.93 -9.38 3.50
CA GLN A 65 4.58 -9.81 4.74
C GLN A 65 6.08 -10.10 4.62
N ARG A 66 6.65 -10.04 3.40
CA ARG A 66 8.06 -10.24 3.10
C ARG A 66 8.76 -8.92 2.78
N GLY A 67 8.05 -7.79 2.85
CA GLY A 67 8.56 -6.47 2.51
C GLY A 67 8.67 -6.21 1.01
N VAL A 68 8.07 -7.06 0.16
CA VAL A 68 8.08 -6.89 -1.29
C VAL A 68 7.04 -5.85 -1.69
N PHE A 69 7.47 -4.80 -2.38
CA PHE A 69 6.56 -3.83 -2.99
C PHE A 69 5.78 -4.46 -4.13
N MET A 70 4.50 -4.12 -4.19
CA MET A 70 3.56 -4.51 -5.24
C MET A 70 2.86 -3.25 -5.71
N ASN A 71 2.73 -3.06 -7.01
CA ASN A 71 1.85 -2.02 -7.52
C ASN A 71 0.37 -2.35 -7.18
N ARG A 72 -0.56 -1.42 -7.42
CA ARG A 72 -1.98 -1.61 -7.07
C ARG A 72 -2.62 -2.85 -7.71
N ARG A 73 -2.20 -3.23 -8.92
CA ARG A 73 -2.74 -4.39 -9.63
C ARG A 73 -2.23 -5.70 -9.03
N GLU A 74 -0.92 -5.81 -8.82
CA GLU A 74 -0.32 -6.98 -8.15
C GLU A 74 -0.88 -7.16 -6.74
N ALA A 75 -1.03 -6.05 -6.01
CA ALA A 75 -1.64 -6.06 -4.68
C ALA A 75 -3.10 -6.53 -4.71
N PHE A 76 -3.87 -6.14 -5.74
CA PHE A 76 -5.25 -6.61 -5.93
C PHE A 76 -5.32 -8.13 -6.13
N GLU A 77 -4.44 -8.67 -6.98
CA GLU A 77 -4.34 -10.12 -7.22
C GLU A 77 -4.00 -10.88 -5.92
N VAL A 78 -3.03 -10.39 -5.15
CA VAL A 78 -2.64 -10.98 -3.86
C VAL A 78 -3.77 -10.87 -2.82
N ALA A 79 -4.40 -9.70 -2.69
CA ALA A 79 -5.50 -9.49 -1.74
C ALA A 79 -6.71 -10.36 -2.07
N THR A 80 -7.02 -10.54 -3.36
CA THR A 80 -8.09 -11.42 -3.82
C THR A 80 -7.80 -12.87 -3.44
N ALA A 81 -6.60 -13.37 -3.79
CA ALA A 81 -6.19 -14.73 -3.47
C ALA A 81 -6.18 -15.02 -1.95
N ALA A 82 -5.83 -14.02 -1.14
CA ALA A 82 -5.80 -14.11 0.31
C ALA A 82 -7.16 -13.85 1.00
N GLY A 83 -8.22 -13.54 0.24
CA GLY A 83 -9.54 -13.19 0.77
C GLY A 83 -9.55 -11.94 1.64
N GLN A 84 -8.72 -10.94 1.32
CA GLN A 84 -8.55 -9.72 2.12
C GLN A 84 -9.49 -8.58 1.70
N ILE A 85 -10.09 -8.66 0.52
CA ILE A 85 -10.99 -7.62 0.01
C ILE A 85 -12.33 -7.72 0.76
N ARG A 86 -12.67 -6.68 1.52
CA ARG A 86 -13.94 -6.57 2.27
C ARG A 86 -15.04 -5.92 1.44
N HIS A 87 -14.67 -4.95 0.63
CA HIS A 87 -15.56 -4.27 -0.30
C HIS A 87 -14.75 -3.68 -1.46
N LYS A 88 -15.42 -3.17 -2.49
CA LYS A 88 -14.78 -2.45 -3.59
C LYS A 88 -15.10 -0.96 -3.47
N SER A 89 -14.07 -0.16 -3.31
CA SER A 89 -14.15 1.30 -3.35
C SER A 89 -14.00 1.81 -4.79
N GLY A 90 -14.68 2.92 -5.10
CA GLY A 90 -14.67 3.52 -6.43
C GLY A 90 -15.37 2.64 -7.48
N ASN A 91 -14.65 2.31 -8.56
CA ASN A 91 -15.18 1.50 -9.64
C ASN A 91 -15.19 0.01 -9.26
N PRO A 92 -16.36 -0.67 -9.22
CA PRO A 92 -16.45 -2.09 -8.86
C PRO A 92 -15.67 -3.02 -9.80
N ASP A 93 -15.49 -2.62 -11.07
CA ASP A 93 -14.75 -3.39 -12.08
C ASP A 93 -13.23 -3.13 -12.04
N SER A 94 -12.76 -2.26 -11.15
CA SER A 94 -11.33 -1.95 -11.03
C SER A 94 -10.54 -3.19 -10.59
N LYS A 95 -9.44 -3.46 -11.30
CA LYS A 95 -8.43 -4.46 -10.94
C LYS A 95 -7.26 -3.87 -10.15
N GLU A 96 -7.47 -2.71 -9.56
CA GLU A 96 -6.53 -2.07 -8.65
C GLU A 96 -7.05 -2.17 -7.22
N LEU A 97 -6.12 -2.32 -6.29
CA LEU A 97 -6.41 -2.29 -4.86
C LEU A 97 -6.36 -0.84 -4.35
N PHE A 98 -7.36 -0.47 -3.58
CA PHE A 98 -7.39 0.74 -2.75
C PHE A 98 -7.29 0.36 -1.28
N SER A 99 -6.82 1.28 -0.43
CA SER A 99 -6.62 0.96 1.00
C SER A 99 -7.95 0.63 1.66
N GLU A 100 -8.99 1.35 1.27
CA GLU A 100 -10.38 1.22 1.70
C GLU A 100 -10.92 -0.19 1.40
N ASP A 101 -10.49 -0.85 0.33
CA ASP A 101 -10.94 -2.20 -0.01
C ASP A 101 -10.63 -3.24 1.09
N LEU A 102 -9.68 -2.95 2.00
CA LEU A 102 -9.17 -3.88 3.01
C LEU A 102 -9.83 -3.77 4.40
N TYR A 103 -10.54 -2.68 4.74
CA TYR A 103 -11.08 -2.47 6.09
C TYR A 103 -12.54 -2.01 6.13
#